data_AF-A0A7X9GB27-F1
#
_entry.id   AF-A0A7X9GB27-F1
#
_cell.length_a   1.000
_cell.length_b   1.000
_cell.length_c   1.000
_cell.angle_alpha   90.00
_cell.angle_beta   90.00
_cell.angle_gamma   90.00
#
_symmetry.space_group_name_H-M   'P 1'
#
loop_
_entity.id
_entity.type
_entity.pdbx_description
1 polymer ?
#
loop_
_entity_poly.entity_id
_entity_poly.type
_entity_poly.pdbx_seq_one_letter_code
_entity_poly.pdbx_strand_id
1 'polypeptide(L)'
;IQNRIYEIETLAGSCTSYITGMPKVKGITDKIAKYAAEIADLKCLLDLNLKKCFYELNRINRYIESVEDAEMRMILTFRYINGLPWEQVALNISPYASGDSVRKAHDRFLRKE
;
A
#
# COMPACT_ATOMS: atom_id res chain seq x y z
N ILE A 1 7.09 7.27 5.37
CA ILE A 1 8.18 6.58 4.63
C ILE A 1 8.50 7.32 3.33
N GLN A 2 7.53 7.59 2.45
CA GLN A 2 7.75 8.41 1.24
C GLN A 2 8.32 9.80 1.55
N ASN A 3 7.81 10.49 2.57
CA ASN A 3 8.35 11.79 3.01
C ASN A 3 9.82 11.69 3.48
N ARG A 4 10.20 10.56 4.09
CA ARG A 4 11.56 10.36 4.59
C ARG A 4 12.56 10.07 3.46
N ILE A 5 12.14 9.32 2.45
CA ILE A 5 12.94 9.10 1.23
C ILE A 5 13.16 10.44 0.52
N TYR A 6 12.11 11.24 0.37
CA TYR A 6 12.19 12.55 -0.26
C TYR A 6 13.11 13.53 0.50
N GLU A 7 13.05 13.57 1.84
CA GLU A 7 13.99 14.33 2.66
C GLU A 7 15.45 13.91 2.44
N ILE A 8 15.72 12.60 2.37
CA ILE A 8 17.09 12.12 2.19
C ILE A 8 17.57 12.38 0.75
N GLU A 9 16.70 12.25 -0.26
CA GLU A 9 17.03 12.56 -1.67
C GLU A 9 17.33 14.05 -1.88
N THR A 10 16.58 14.94 -1.23
CA THR A 10 16.83 16.39 -1.26
C THR A 10 18.14 16.75 -0.56
N LEU A 11 18.42 16.17 0.61
CA LEU A 11 19.68 16.36 1.32
C LEU A 11 20.88 15.82 0.51
N ALA A 12 20.75 14.66 -0.14
CA ALA A 12 21.78 14.09 -1.00
C ALA A 12 22.06 14.97 -2.22
N GLY A 13 21.01 15.53 -2.85
CA GLY A 13 21.13 16.44 -4.00
C GLY A 13 21.76 17.80 -3.65
N SER A 14 21.50 18.35 -2.46
CA SER A 14 22.15 19.58 -2.00
C SER A 14 23.63 19.41 -1.67
N CYS A 15 24.11 18.18 -1.42
CA CYS A 15 25.51 17.89 -1.17
C CYS A 15 26.35 17.70 -2.45
N THR A 16 25.74 17.66 -3.64
CA THR A 16 26.45 17.42 -4.91
C THR A 16 26.81 18.70 -5.68
N SER A 17 27.09 19.81 -4.99
CA SER A 17 27.73 20.96 -5.64
C SER A 17 29.18 20.59 -5.98
N TYR A 18 29.39 20.20 -7.23
CA TYR A 18 30.70 20.00 -7.86
C TYR A 18 31.51 21.31 -7.79
N ILE A 19 32.32 21.47 -6.74
CA ILE A 19 33.40 22.46 -6.69
C ILE A 19 34.69 21.70 -7.01
N THR A 20 35.04 21.66 -8.29
CA THR A 20 36.29 21.11 -8.81
C THR A 20 37.44 22.02 -8.37
N GLY A 21 37.96 21.80 -7.15
CA GLY A 21 39.12 22.53 -6.65
C GLY A 21 39.51 22.33 -5.18
N MET A 22 38.70 21.65 -4.34
CA MET A 22 39.05 21.47 -2.91
C MET A 22 39.78 20.14 -2.61
N PRO A 23 40.75 20.13 -1.66
CA PRO A 23 41.44 18.92 -1.26
C PRO A 23 40.44 17.90 -0.70
N LYS A 24 40.62 16.61 -1.03
CA LYS A 24 39.75 15.52 -0.56
C LYS A 24 39.80 15.40 0.97
N VAL A 25 38.87 16.07 1.66
CA VAL A 25 38.63 15.88 3.10
C VAL A 25 37.90 14.55 3.29
N LYS A 26 38.55 13.60 4.00
CA LYS A 26 38.11 12.20 4.18
C LYS A 26 36.69 11.98 4.73
N GLY A 27 36.01 12.99 5.26
CA GLY A 27 34.74 12.80 5.98
C GLY A 27 33.43 13.03 5.20
N ILE A 28 33.46 13.65 4.00
CA ILE A 28 32.25 13.95 3.23
C ILE A 28 31.80 12.73 2.41
N THR A 29 32.76 12.03 1.81
CA THR A 29 32.53 10.81 1.02
C THR A 29 31.89 9.70 1.87
N ASP A 30 32.31 9.55 3.13
CA ASP A 30 31.79 8.50 4.02
C ASP A 30 30.32 8.74 4.41
N LYS A 31 29.92 10.01 4.59
CA LYS A 31 28.53 10.37 4.87
C LYS A 31 27.62 10.14 3.67
N ILE A 32 28.07 10.52 2.47
CA ILE A 32 27.33 10.27 1.22
C ILE A 32 27.16 8.76 1.00
N ALA A 33 28.21 7.97 1.20
CA ALA A 33 28.16 6.51 1.09
C ALA A 33 27.16 5.89 2.09
N LYS A 34 27.16 6.36 3.34
CA LYS A 34 26.21 5.90 4.36
C LYS A 34 24.76 6.22 3.99
N TYR A 35 24.48 7.43 3.53
CA TYR A 35 23.13 7.80 3.10
C TYR A 35 22.69 7.03 1.85
N ALA A 36 23.60 6.78 0.91
CA ALA A 36 23.29 5.96 -0.26
C ALA A 36 22.91 4.52 0.13
N ALA A 37 23.61 3.92 1.10
CA ALA A 37 23.27 2.61 1.64
C ALA A 37 21.89 2.60 2.33
N GLU A 38 21.60 3.61 3.16
CA GLU A 38 20.31 3.72 3.85
C GLU A 38 19.13 3.91 2.86
N ILE A 39 19.34 4.69 1.79
CA ILE A 39 18.34 4.83 0.71
C ILE A 39 18.10 3.49 0.02
N ALA A 40 19.16 2.73 -0.28
CA ALA A 40 19.04 1.43 -0.93
C ALA A 40 18.24 0.45 -0.05
N ASP A 41 18.52 0.40 1.25
CA ASP A 41 17.79 -0.43 2.21
C ASP A 41 16.31 -0.03 2.30
N LEU A 42 16.01 1.28 2.37
CA LEU A 42 14.63 1.78 2.40
C LEU A 42 13.88 1.45 1.09
N LYS A 43 14.54 1.54 -0.06
CA LYS A 43 13.96 1.16 -1.36
C LYS A 43 13.69 -0.35 -1.42
N CYS A 44 14.60 -1.17 -0.89
CA CYS A 44 14.42 -2.62 -0.77
C CYS A 44 13.23 -2.96 0.14
N LEU A 45 13.10 -2.31 1.30
CA LEU A 45 11.97 -2.48 2.20
C LEU A 45 10.65 -2.04 1.56
N LEU A 46 10.64 -0.96 0.79
CA LEU A 46 9.45 -0.52 0.06
C LEU A 46 9.02 -1.57 -0.97
N ASP A 47 9.95 -2.06 -1.79
CA ASP A 47 9.68 -3.11 -2.78
C ASP A 47 9.14 -4.40 -2.14
N LEU A 48 9.73 -4.82 -1.02
CA LEU A 48 9.25 -5.96 -0.26
C LEU A 48 7.82 -5.75 0.25
N ASN A 49 7.49 -4.55 0.75
CA ASN A 49 6.13 -4.24 1.20
C ASN A 49 5.14 -4.18 0.03
N LEU A 50 5.51 -3.64 -1.13
CA LEU A 50 4.68 -3.66 -2.32
C LEU A 50 4.36 -5.09 -2.78
N LYS A 51 5.38 -5.97 -2.79
CA LYS A 51 5.19 -7.40 -3.09
C LYS A 51 4.23 -8.05 -2.10
N LYS A 52 4.39 -7.79 -0.80
CA LYS A 52 3.46 -8.29 0.23
C LYS A 52 2.03 -7.82 -0.03
N CYS A 53 1.82 -6.54 -0.31
CA CYS A 53 0.51 -6.00 -0.64
C CYS A 53 -0.10 -6.68 -1.88
N PHE A 54 0.71 -6.94 -2.91
CA PHE A 54 0.26 -7.63 -4.11
C PHE A 54 -0.15 -9.08 -3.84
N TYR A 55 0.63 -9.81 -3.04
CA TYR A 55 0.27 -11.18 -2.65
C TYR A 55 -1.02 -11.24 -1.84
N GLU A 56 -1.21 -10.29 -0.92
CA GLU A 56 -2.41 -10.16 -0.11
C GLU A 56 -3.63 -9.81 -0.95
N LEU A 57 -3.51 -8.86 -1.88
CA LEU A 57 -4.57 -8.51 -2.82
C LEU A 57 -4.98 -9.72 -3.66
N ASN A 58 -4.02 -10.47 -4.19
CA ASN A 58 -4.31 -11.69 -4.95
C ASN A 58 -4.94 -12.79 -4.09
N ARG A 59 -4.57 -12.89 -2.80
CA ARG A 59 -5.18 -13.84 -1.87
C ARG A 59 -6.67 -13.50 -1.67
N ILE A 60 -6.98 -12.23 -1.46
CA ILE A 60 -8.36 -11.75 -1.30
C ILE A 60 -9.15 -11.97 -2.60
N ASN A 61 -8.60 -11.61 -3.76
CA ASN A 61 -9.26 -11.82 -5.04
C ASN A 61 -9.60 -13.30 -5.29
N ARG A 62 -8.65 -14.22 -5.06
CA ARG A 62 -8.92 -15.67 -5.20
C ARG A 62 -10.01 -16.16 -4.26
N TYR A 63 -10.03 -15.65 -3.02
CA TYR A 63 -11.10 -15.98 -2.07
C TYR A 63 -12.46 -15.49 -2.60
N ILE A 64 -12.53 -14.22 -3.04
CA ILE A 64 -13.76 -13.66 -3.61
C ILE A 64 -14.21 -14.47 -4.83
N GLU A 65 -13.32 -14.83 -5.74
CA GLU A 65 -13.62 -15.64 -6.92
C GLU A 65 -14.19 -17.02 -6.57
N SER A 66 -13.77 -17.60 -5.43
CA SER A 66 -14.27 -18.89 -4.97
C SER A 66 -15.66 -18.87 -4.34
N VAL A 67 -16.18 -17.69 -3.96
CA VAL A 67 -17.52 -17.57 -3.36
C VAL A 67 -18.57 -17.80 -4.45
N GLU A 68 -19.52 -18.70 -4.24
CA GLU A 68 -20.57 -19.02 -5.24
C GLU A 68 -21.62 -17.92 -5.40
N ASP A 69 -22.02 -17.27 -4.30
CA ASP A 69 -23.02 -16.20 -4.27
C ASP A 69 -22.48 -14.93 -4.96
N ALA A 70 -23.09 -14.57 -6.08
CA ALA A 70 -22.71 -13.42 -6.88
C ALA A 70 -22.89 -12.07 -6.15
N GLU A 71 -23.95 -11.93 -5.35
CA GLU A 71 -24.18 -10.70 -4.58
C GLU A 71 -23.13 -10.57 -3.49
N MET A 72 -22.81 -11.68 -2.81
CA MET A 72 -21.74 -11.70 -1.81
C MET A 72 -20.37 -11.39 -2.41
N ARG A 73 -20.05 -11.91 -3.60
CA ARG A 73 -18.82 -11.53 -4.32
C ARG A 73 -18.73 -10.03 -4.56
N MET A 74 -19.82 -9.40 -4.97
CA MET A 74 -19.86 -7.95 -5.18
C MET A 74 -19.67 -7.20 -3.85
N ILE A 75 -20.35 -7.61 -2.78
CA ILE A 75 -20.22 -7.02 -1.45
C ILE A 75 -18.75 -7.08 -0.98
N LEU A 76 -18.11 -8.25 -1.08
CA LEU A 76 -16.72 -8.45 -0.68
C LEU A 76 -15.76 -7.63 -1.54
N THR A 77 -15.99 -7.55 -2.85
CA THR A 77 -15.19 -6.75 -3.78
C THR A 77 -15.25 -5.27 -3.40
N PHE A 78 -16.45 -4.71 -3.28
CA PHE A 78 -16.61 -3.30 -2.91
C PHE A 78 -16.04 -2.99 -1.53
N ARG A 79 -16.16 -3.92 -0.58
CA ARG A 79 -15.67 -3.71 0.77
C ARG A 79 -14.15 -3.81 0.88
N TYR A 80 -13.53 -4.83 0.30
CA TYR A 80 -12.13 -5.17 0.54
C TYR A 80 -11.19 -4.78 -0.59
N ILE A 81 -11.67 -4.74 -1.84
CA ILE A 81 -10.87 -4.32 -2.99
C ILE A 81 -11.00 -2.81 -3.19
N ASN A 82 -12.23 -2.28 -3.18
CA ASN A 82 -12.48 -0.84 -3.36
C ASN A 82 -12.44 -0.02 -2.06
N GLY A 83 -12.47 -0.68 -0.89
CA GLY A 83 -12.38 0.00 0.40
C GLY A 83 -13.61 0.85 0.75
N LEU A 84 -14.77 0.59 0.15
CA LEU A 84 -15.95 1.42 0.32
C LEU A 84 -16.56 1.28 1.73
N PRO A 85 -17.11 2.36 2.32
CA PRO A 85 -17.94 2.29 3.52
C PRO A 85 -19.25 1.54 3.21
N TRP A 86 -19.85 0.94 4.22
CA TRP A 86 -21.04 0.09 4.07
C TRP A 86 -22.20 0.77 3.34
N GLU A 87 -22.42 2.07 3.57
CA GLU A 87 -23.47 2.82 2.86
C GLU A 87 -23.21 2.89 1.36
N GLN A 88 -21.96 3.09 0.94
CA GLN A 88 -21.62 3.10 -0.49
C GLN A 88 -21.67 1.69 -1.09
N VAL A 89 -21.30 0.66 -0.33
CA VAL A 89 -21.48 -0.74 -0.78
C VAL A 89 -22.97 -0.99 -1.05
N ALA A 90 -23.85 -0.63 -0.11
CA ALA A 90 -25.29 -0.84 -0.26
C ALA A 90 -25.87 -0.16 -1.51
N LEU A 91 -25.50 1.10 -1.77
CA LEU A 91 -25.92 1.83 -2.97
C LEU A 91 -25.50 1.15 -4.28
N ASN A 92 -24.35 0.45 -4.30
CA ASN A 92 -23.89 -0.30 -5.48
C ASN A 92 -24.55 -1.67 -5.62
N ILE A 93 -25.12 -2.23 -4.55
CA ILE A 93 -25.83 -3.52 -4.56
C ILE A 93 -27.29 -3.32 -4.93
N SER A 94 -27.99 -2.42 -4.23
CA SER A 94 -29.41 -2.15 -4.45
C SER A 94 -29.81 -0.78 -3.90
N PRO A 95 -30.65 -0.01 -4.63
CA PRO A 95 -31.15 1.28 -4.16
C PRO A 95 -32.02 1.19 -2.90
N TYR A 96 -32.48 -0.01 -2.52
CA TYR A 96 -33.30 -0.25 -1.33
C TYR A 96 -32.53 -0.85 -0.15
N ALA A 97 -31.25 -1.18 -0.34
CA ALA A 97 -30.42 -1.74 0.73
C ALA A 97 -29.84 -0.63 1.61
N SER A 98 -29.65 -0.94 2.90
CA SER A 98 -28.93 -0.06 3.83
C SER A 98 -27.54 -0.63 4.13
N GLY A 99 -26.59 0.22 4.53
CA GLY A 99 -25.27 -0.25 4.92
C GLY A 99 -25.31 -1.33 6.00
N ASP A 100 -26.23 -1.21 6.97
CA ASP A 100 -26.39 -2.20 8.04
C ASP A 100 -26.97 -3.54 7.54
N SER A 101 -27.91 -3.53 6.59
CA SER A 101 -28.46 -4.79 6.04
C SER A 101 -27.39 -5.59 5.30
N VAL A 102 -26.57 -4.90 4.48
CA VAL A 102 -25.44 -5.49 3.75
C VAL A 102 -24.36 -6.00 4.69
N ARG A 103 -23.97 -5.20 5.70
CA ARG A 103 -23.02 -5.64 6.72
C ARG A 103 -23.50 -6.88 7.46
N LYS A 104 -24.78 -6.94 7.84
CA LYS A 104 -25.35 -8.13 8.50
C LYS A 104 -25.38 -9.35 7.57
N ALA A 105 -25.65 -9.17 6.28
CA ALA A 105 -25.59 -10.25 5.29
C ALA A 105 -24.16 -10.80 5.17
N HIS A 106 -23.19 -9.90 5.02
CA HIS A 106 -21.76 -10.20 5.03
C HIS A 106 -21.34 -10.97 6.30
N ASP A 107 -21.68 -10.47 7.49
CA ASP A 107 -21.29 -11.09 8.75
C ASP A 107 -21.95 -12.46 8.96
N ARG A 108 -23.14 -12.69 8.39
CA ARG A 108 -23.77 -14.02 8.39
C ARG A 108 -23.08 -14.96 7.42
N PHE A 109 -22.63 -14.47 6.27
CA PHE A 109 -21.90 -15.26 5.29
C PHE A 109 -20.56 -15.73 5.87
N LEU A 110 -19.72 -14.82 6.37
CA LEU A 110 -18.42 -15.16 6.94
C LEU A 110 -18.47 -16.05 8.20
N ARG A 111 -19.63 -16.17 8.85
CA ARG A 111 -19.83 -17.09 9.98
C ARG A 111 -20.22 -18.51 9.56
N LYS A 112 -20.66 -18.68 8.32
CA LYS A 112 -21.10 -19.97 7.77
C LYS A 112 -19.99 -20.69 7.01
N GLU A 113 -19.06 -19.92 6.44
CA GLU A 113 -17.76 -20.39 5.95
C GLU A 113 -16.91 -20.94 7.11
#